data_AF-A0A3D4KYV0-F1
#
_entry.id   AF-A0A3D4KYV0-F1
#
_cell.length_a   1.000
_cell.length_b   1.000
_cell.length_c   1.000
_cell.angle_alpha   90.00
_cell.angle_beta   90.00
_cell.angle_gamma   90.00
#
_symmetry.space_group_name_H-M   'P 1'
#
loop_
_entity.id
_entity.type
_entity.pdbx_description
1 polymer ?
#
loop_
_entity_poly.entity_id
_entity_poly.type
_entity_poly.pdbx_seq_one_letter_code
_entity_poly.pdbx_strand_id
1 'polypeptide(L)'
;GSVDELEDMLRAAHIDAINGGSADGYQVNITKKDSAEQSFREALLRRYGTLDNIRYYSMDIELRDKDGNEIDTTGITVTMTLPLPSSMEQYGTNNRVATVDSNGDLEDLNVEYSTLQGRPCATFTAPHFSPYGFYVDTSNLVVGTLDNTPKTGDPISPKWFISLGLAALSIFLFLKKDPKPVAGPA
;
A
#
# COMPACT_ATOMS: atom_id res chain seq x y z
N GLY A 1 10.93 -16.41 -6.24
CA GLY A 1 10.47 -15.66 -7.42
C GLY A 1 11.45 -15.80 -8.55
N SER A 2 10.99 -15.89 -9.80
CA SER A 2 11.86 -16.00 -10.98
C SER A 2 12.59 -14.68 -11.28
N VAL A 3 13.56 -14.72 -12.20
CA VAL A 3 14.21 -13.52 -12.75
C VAL A 3 13.19 -12.66 -13.49
N ASP A 4 12.23 -13.28 -14.18
CA ASP A 4 11.16 -12.58 -14.89
C ASP A 4 10.25 -11.75 -13.96
N GLU A 5 10.00 -12.23 -12.74
CA GLU A 5 9.23 -11.49 -11.73
C GLU A 5 9.99 -10.24 -11.25
N LEU A 6 11.32 -10.35 -11.09
CA LEU A 6 12.16 -9.21 -10.73
C LEU A 6 12.18 -8.17 -11.85
N GLU A 7 12.30 -8.59 -13.11
CA GLU A 7 12.25 -7.71 -14.28
C GLU A 7 10.92 -6.95 -14.40
N ASP A 8 9.80 -7.64 -14.14
CA ASP A 8 8.49 -7.00 -14.16
C ASP A 8 8.30 -6.03 -12.99
N MET A 9 8.84 -6.37 -11.81
CA MET A 9 8.86 -5.45 -10.67
C MET A 9 9.72 -4.21 -10.96
N LEU A 10 10.90 -4.39 -11.55
CA LEU A 10 11.83 -3.33 -11.92
C LEU A 10 11.21 -2.34 -12.92
N ARG A 11 10.42 -2.83 -13.88
CA ARG A 11 9.73 -1.96 -14.87
C ARG A 11 8.66 -1.06 -14.26
N ALA A 12 8.03 -1.51 -13.18
CA ALA A 12 6.99 -0.75 -12.49
C ALA A 12 7.52 0.00 -11.26
N ALA A 13 8.73 -0.31 -10.81
CA ALA A 13 9.43 0.41 -9.76
C ALA A 13 9.75 1.84 -10.23
N HIS A 14 9.48 2.81 -9.38
CA HIS A 14 9.92 4.19 -9.60
C HIS A 14 10.37 4.84 -8.30
N ILE A 15 11.28 5.80 -8.43
CA ILE A 15 11.76 6.61 -7.33
C ILE A 15 10.86 7.84 -7.24
N ASP A 16 10.29 8.06 -6.06
CA ASP A 16 9.42 9.19 -5.80
C ASP A 16 10.21 10.42 -5.35
N ALA A 17 11.17 10.21 -4.45
CA ALA A 17 11.97 11.30 -3.87
C ALA A 17 13.31 10.81 -3.31
N ILE A 18 14.30 11.72 -3.29
CA ILE A 18 15.59 11.51 -2.61
C ILE A 18 15.77 12.62 -1.59
N ASN A 19 15.96 12.27 -0.32
CA ASN A 19 16.06 13.22 0.81
C ASN A 19 14.88 14.22 0.86
N GLY A 20 13.69 13.78 0.46
CA GLY A 20 12.49 14.63 0.36
C GLY A 20 12.50 15.65 -0.78
N GLY A 21 13.51 15.59 -1.67
CA GLY A 21 13.62 16.40 -2.89
C GLY A 21 13.39 15.59 -4.17
N SER A 22 13.76 16.17 -5.31
CA SER A 22 13.62 15.50 -6.62
C SER A 22 14.49 14.24 -6.73
N ALA A 23 13.96 13.21 -7.37
CA ALA A 23 14.67 11.98 -7.72
C ALA A 23 15.35 12.04 -9.11
N ASP A 24 15.33 13.19 -9.78
CA ASP A 24 15.88 13.35 -11.12
C ASP A 24 17.37 12.96 -11.18
N GLY A 25 17.71 12.12 -12.15
CA GLY A 25 19.10 11.74 -12.42
C GLY A 25 19.63 10.60 -11.56
N TYR A 26 18.74 9.85 -10.90
CA TYR A 26 19.11 8.64 -10.14
C TYR A 26 18.34 7.42 -10.65
N GLN A 27 18.92 6.25 -10.44
CA GLN A 27 18.33 4.96 -10.77
C GLN A 27 18.45 4.03 -9.58
N VAL A 28 17.35 3.36 -9.25
CA VAL A 28 17.36 2.28 -8.24
C VAL A 28 17.51 0.98 -8.98
N ASN A 29 18.54 0.24 -8.63
CA ASN A 29 18.80 -1.10 -9.14
C ASN A 29 18.40 -2.11 -8.07
N ILE A 30 17.41 -2.95 -8.40
CA ILE A 30 16.90 -3.99 -7.50
C ILE A 30 17.40 -5.31 -8.04
N THR A 31 18.11 -6.07 -7.21
CA THR A 31 18.68 -7.36 -7.60
C THR A 31 18.33 -8.44 -6.59
N LYS A 32 18.43 -9.70 -7.01
CA LYS A 32 18.42 -10.85 -6.10
C LYS A 32 19.85 -11.33 -5.90
N LYS A 33 20.32 -11.23 -4.66
CA LYS A 33 21.61 -11.77 -4.24
C LYS A 33 21.40 -12.78 -3.13
N ASP A 34 22.09 -13.92 -3.21
CA ASP A 34 22.01 -14.97 -2.19
C ASP A 34 22.46 -14.46 -0.81
N SER A 35 23.43 -13.54 -0.78
CA SER A 35 23.89 -12.89 0.45
C SER A 35 22.82 -12.02 1.11
N ALA A 36 22.02 -11.31 0.30
CA ALA A 36 20.91 -10.50 0.78
C ALA A 36 19.79 -11.39 1.33
N GLU A 37 19.48 -12.50 0.64
CA GLU A 37 18.51 -13.49 1.11
C GLU A 37 18.93 -14.11 2.44
N GLN A 38 20.19 -14.52 2.57
CA GLN A 38 20.70 -15.09 3.81
C GLN A 38 20.60 -14.11 4.97
N SER A 39 21.04 -12.87 4.77
CA SER A 39 21.02 -11.82 5.80
C SER A 39 19.59 -11.51 6.27
N PHE A 40 18.67 -11.35 5.32
CA PHE A 40 17.26 -11.07 5.64
C PHE A 40 16.59 -12.26 6.35
N ARG A 41 16.88 -13.49 5.91
CA ARG A 41 16.38 -14.72 6.54
C ARG A 41 16.90 -14.87 7.97
N GLU A 42 18.17 -14.58 8.22
CA GLU A 42 18.77 -14.62 9.56
C GLU A 42 18.14 -13.57 10.48
N ALA A 43 17.88 -12.36 9.98
CA ALA A 43 17.17 -11.32 10.72
C ALA A 43 15.73 -11.74 11.09
N LEU A 44 14.99 -12.37 10.15
CA LEU A 44 13.68 -12.93 10.42
C LEU A 44 13.73 -14.05 11.47
N LEU A 45 14.71 -14.96 11.38
CA LEU A 45 14.90 -16.03 12.36
C LEU A 45 15.23 -15.48 13.75
N ARG A 46 16.04 -14.44 13.84
CA ARG A 46 16.36 -13.79 15.12
C ARG A 46 15.12 -13.16 15.76
N ARG A 47 14.23 -12.58 14.96
CA ARG A 47 12.99 -11.94 15.44
C ARG A 47 11.88 -12.93 15.80
N TYR A 48 11.65 -13.93 14.96
CA TYR A 48 10.50 -14.85 15.08
C TYR A 48 10.86 -16.24 15.62
N GLY A 49 12.14 -16.60 15.69
CA GLY A 49 12.63 -17.91 16.08
C GLY A 49 12.43 -19.01 15.03
N THR A 50 11.27 -19.03 14.36
CA THR A 50 10.94 -19.92 13.25
C THR A 50 10.35 -19.14 12.06
N LEU A 51 10.45 -19.72 10.86
CA LEU A 51 9.88 -19.17 9.63
C LEU A 51 8.67 -19.97 9.11
N ASP A 52 8.17 -20.94 9.88
CA ASP A 52 7.08 -21.82 9.42
C ASP A 52 5.85 -21.02 8.95
N ASN A 53 5.51 -19.97 9.70
CA ASN A 53 4.42 -19.04 9.44
C ASN A 53 4.87 -17.71 8.82
N ILE A 54 6.12 -17.62 8.38
CA ILE A 54 6.63 -16.42 7.73
C ILE A 54 6.78 -16.70 6.23
N ARG A 55 6.20 -15.84 5.41
CA ARG A 55 6.49 -15.80 3.97
C ARG A 55 7.25 -14.52 3.71
N TYR A 56 8.32 -14.62 2.93
CA TYR A 56 9.18 -13.47 2.65
C TYR A 56 9.70 -13.49 1.23
N TYR A 57 10.08 -12.31 0.76
CA TYR A 57 10.75 -12.08 -0.50
C TYR A 57 11.82 -11.01 -0.26
N SER A 58 13.08 -11.42 -0.30
CA SER A 58 14.23 -10.55 -0.12
C SER A 58 14.74 -10.02 -1.46
N MET A 59 15.31 -8.82 -1.42
CA MET A 59 15.97 -8.15 -2.53
C MET A 59 17.10 -7.28 -2.02
N ASP A 60 18.06 -7.01 -2.89
CA ASP A 60 19.12 -6.05 -2.66
C ASP A 60 18.81 -4.79 -3.46
N ILE A 61 18.88 -3.63 -2.81
CA ILE A 61 18.56 -2.33 -3.41
C ILE A 61 19.83 -1.51 -3.44
N GLU A 62 20.22 -1.06 -4.62
CA GLU A 62 21.35 -0.16 -4.84
C GLU A 62 20.85 1.14 -5.49
N LEU A 63 21.43 2.27 -5.10
CA LEU A 63 21.23 3.55 -5.80
C LEU A 63 22.43 3.81 -6.70
N ARG A 64 22.14 4.18 -7.95
CA ARG A 64 23.13 4.54 -8.96
C ARG A 64 22.81 5.92 -9.51
N ASP A 65 23.81 6.59 -10.06
CA ASP A 65 23.61 7.81 -10.83
C ASP A 65 22.90 7.51 -12.17
N LYS A 66 22.52 8.56 -12.89
CA LYS A 66 21.89 8.48 -14.22
C LYS A 66 22.71 7.73 -15.27
N ASP A 67 24.03 7.62 -15.07
CA ASP A 67 24.97 6.99 -15.99
C ASP A 67 25.27 5.54 -15.55
N GLY A 68 24.68 5.07 -14.44
CA GLY A 68 24.82 3.72 -13.90
C GLY A 68 26.02 3.51 -12.96
N ASN A 69 26.70 4.59 -12.55
CA ASN A 69 27.84 4.49 -11.63
C ASN A 69 27.38 4.38 -10.17
N GLU A 70 28.20 3.71 -9.38
CA GLU A 70 28.05 3.65 -7.93
C GLU A 70 28.31 5.04 -7.32
N ILE A 71 27.47 5.41 -6.36
CA ILE A 71 27.57 6.67 -5.64
C ILE A 71 27.65 6.41 -4.14
N ASP A 72 28.22 7.36 -3.40
CA ASP A 72 28.15 7.33 -1.94
C ASP A 72 26.71 7.59 -1.49
N THR A 73 26.13 6.59 -0.83
CA THR A 73 24.75 6.62 -0.35
C THR A 73 24.64 6.99 1.13
N THR A 74 25.75 7.36 1.76
CA THR A 74 25.77 7.73 3.18
C THR A 74 24.87 8.92 3.46
N GLY A 75 23.87 8.72 4.32
CA GLY A 75 22.90 9.76 4.68
C GLY A 75 21.87 10.08 3.59
N ILE A 76 21.78 9.24 2.55
CA ILE A 76 20.75 9.34 1.52
C ILE A 76 19.56 8.45 1.90
N THR A 77 18.39 9.09 1.94
CA THR A 77 17.09 8.44 2.06
C THR A 77 16.39 8.45 0.73
N VAL A 78 15.78 7.31 0.35
CA VAL A 78 15.08 7.19 -0.94
C VAL A 78 13.67 6.72 -0.71
N THR A 79 12.70 7.52 -1.16
CA THR A 79 11.29 7.10 -1.20
C THR A 79 11.04 6.48 -2.56
N MET A 80 10.55 5.25 -2.55
CA MET A 80 10.28 4.49 -3.76
C MET A 80 8.98 3.70 -3.64
N THR A 81 8.37 3.47 -4.79
CA THR A 81 7.16 2.67 -4.93
C THR A 81 7.48 1.40 -5.69
N LEU A 82 7.31 0.26 -5.03
CA LEU A 82 7.57 -1.06 -5.60
C LEU A 82 6.27 -1.87 -5.70
N PRO A 83 5.99 -2.53 -6.83
CA PRO A 83 4.91 -3.52 -6.88
C PRO A 83 5.21 -4.71 -5.94
N LEU A 84 4.18 -5.29 -5.35
CA LEU A 84 4.34 -6.50 -4.55
C LEU A 84 4.75 -7.67 -5.46
N PRO A 85 5.63 -8.57 -4.99
CA PRO A 85 5.88 -9.85 -5.64
C PRO A 85 4.59 -10.66 -5.77
N SER A 86 4.42 -11.39 -6.86
CA SER A 86 3.22 -12.18 -7.16
C SER A 86 2.85 -13.16 -6.05
N SER A 87 3.84 -13.78 -5.41
CA SER A 87 3.63 -14.70 -4.28
C SER A 87 3.06 -14.01 -3.03
N MET A 88 3.22 -12.69 -2.96
CA MET A 88 2.87 -11.84 -1.83
C MET A 88 1.61 -11.01 -2.09
N GLU A 89 1.22 -10.80 -3.35
CA GLU A 89 0.02 -10.06 -3.73
C GLU A 89 -1.22 -10.56 -2.98
N GLN A 90 -1.36 -11.88 -2.76
CA GLN A 90 -2.47 -12.49 -2.04
C GLN A 90 -2.65 -12.00 -0.58
N TYR A 91 -1.59 -11.50 0.05
CA TYR A 91 -1.63 -11.01 1.43
C TYR A 91 -1.87 -9.50 1.53
N GLY A 92 -1.78 -8.77 0.41
CA GLY A 92 -2.09 -7.34 0.33
C GLY A 92 -1.43 -6.46 1.37
N THR A 93 -2.24 -5.75 2.15
CA THR A 93 -1.82 -4.84 3.22
C THR A 93 -1.24 -5.55 4.45
N ASN A 94 -1.31 -6.88 4.52
CA ASN A 94 -0.62 -7.65 5.57
C ASN A 94 0.86 -7.85 5.27
N ASN A 95 1.28 -7.66 4.02
CA ASN A 95 2.71 -7.61 3.72
C ASN A 95 3.31 -6.46 4.51
N ARG A 96 4.54 -6.62 4.96
CA ARG A 96 5.34 -5.59 5.60
C ARG A 96 6.61 -5.44 4.79
N VAL A 97 7.21 -4.26 4.84
CA VAL A 97 8.54 -4.02 4.28
C VAL A 97 9.50 -3.82 5.43
N ALA A 98 10.63 -4.51 5.37
CA ALA A 98 11.71 -4.31 6.31
C ALA A 98 13.05 -4.26 5.60
N THR A 99 14.00 -3.72 6.32
CA THR A 99 15.42 -3.69 5.97
C THR A 99 16.24 -4.34 7.08
N VAL A 100 17.46 -4.75 6.77
CA VAL A 100 18.38 -5.29 7.78
C VAL A 100 19.27 -4.16 8.27
N ASP A 101 19.28 -3.90 9.56
CA ASP A 101 20.13 -2.86 10.15
C ASP A 101 21.60 -3.29 10.22
N SER A 102 22.48 -2.38 10.66
CA SER A 102 23.91 -2.68 10.83
C SER A 102 24.22 -3.76 11.88
N ASN A 103 23.27 -4.08 12.76
CA ASN A 103 23.40 -5.12 13.78
C ASN A 103 22.93 -6.49 13.29
N GLY A 104 22.33 -6.56 12.08
CA GLY A 104 21.74 -7.77 11.53
C GLY A 104 20.32 -8.04 12.05
N ASP A 105 19.68 -7.02 12.62
CA ASP A 105 18.30 -7.05 13.09
C ASP A 105 17.34 -6.51 12.02
N LEU A 106 16.07 -6.91 12.14
CA LEU A 106 15.03 -6.53 11.20
C LEU A 106 14.41 -5.18 11.60
N GLU A 107 14.58 -4.17 10.76
CA GLU A 107 14.02 -2.83 10.91
C GLU A 107 12.78 -2.70 10.04
N ASP A 108 11.62 -2.57 10.67
CA ASP A 108 10.33 -2.39 9.98
C ASP A 108 10.23 -0.98 9.41
N LEU A 109 9.85 -0.88 8.13
CA LEU A 109 9.62 0.40 7.47
C LEU A 109 8.13 0.77 7.53
N ASN A 110 7.86 2.08 7.51
CA ASN A 110 6.51 2.55 7.29
C ASN A 110 6.17 2.42 5.80
N VAL A 111 5.01 1.82 5.49
CA VAL A 111 4.61 1.50 4.13
C VAL A 111 3.22 2.04 3.85
N GLU A 112 3.08 2.71 2.72
CA GLU A 112 1.80 3.10 2.16
C GLU A 112 1.45 2.17 1.00
N TYR A 113 0.27 1.53 1.07
CA TYR A 113 -0.19 0.62 0.03
C TYR A 113 -1.08 1.35 -0.97
N SER A 114 -0.82 1.13 -2.25
CA SER A 114 -1.60 1.67 -3.36
C SER A 114 -1.82 0.61 -4.43
N THR A 115 -2.65 0.91 -5.43
CA THR A 115 -2.84 0.04 -6.60
C THR A 115 -2.50 0.82 -7.85
N LEU A 116 -1.42 0.41 -8.53
CA LEU A 116 -0.97 1.02 -9.78
C LEU A 116 -1.14 0.00 -10.91
N GLN A 117 -1.84 0.38 -11.98
CA GLN A 117 -2.10 -0.48 -13.15
C GLN A 117 -2.72 -1.85 -12.80
N GLY A 118 -3.52 -1.92 -11.72
CA GLY A 118 -4.17 -3.15 -11.27
C GLY A 118 -3.28 -4.08 -10.44
N ARG A 119 -2.06 -3.67 -10.12
CA ARG A 119 -1.15 -4.39 -9.22
C ARG A 119 -1.01 -3.65 -7.88
N PRO A 120 -0.99 -4.36 -6.75
CA PRO A 120 -0.75 -3.74 -5.46
C PRO A 120 0.72 -3.31 -5.35
N CYS A 121 0.93 -2.07 -4.90
CA CYS A 121 2.22 -1.44 -4.73
C CYS A 121 2.41 -1.02 -3.28
N ALA A 122 3.66 -0.97 -2.84
CA ALA A 122 4.10 -0.52 -1.54
C ALA A 122 5.09 0.64 -1.73
N THR A 123 4.75 1.78 -1.17
CA THR A 123 5.58 2.98 -1.13
C THR A 123 6.23 3.08 0.24
N PHE A 124 7.55 3.17 0.28
CA PHE A 124 8.31 3.27 1.53
C PHE A 124 9.57 4.10 1.35
N THR A 125 10.09 4.60 2.47
CA THR A 125 11.36 5.33 2.50
C THR A 125 12.47 4.41 3.01
N ALA A 126 13.45 4.13 2.16
CA ALA A 126 14.69 3.44 2.48
C ALA A 126 15.65 4.38 3.22
N PRO A 127 15.98 4.12 4.50
CA PRO A 127 16.86 4.99 5.30
C PRO A 127 18.35 4.75 5.06
N HIS A 128 18.73 3.56 4.63
CA HIS A 128 20.10 3.13 4.32
C HIS A 128 20.07 2.06 3.22
N PHE A 129 21.22 1.69 2.64
CA PHE A 129 21.25 0.68 1.58
C PHE A 129 21.78 -0.64 2.14
N SER A 130 20.85 -1.52 2.47
CA SER A 130 21.11 -2.87 2.95
C SER A 130 20.08 -3.83 2.35
N PRO A 131 20.10 -5.14 2.66
CA PRO A 131 19.08 -6.06 2.18
C PRO A 131 17.67 -5.63 2.61
N TYR A 132 16.78 -5.51 1.63
CA TYR A 132 15.36 -5.22 1.85
C TYR A 132 14.53 -6.47 1.63
N GLY A 133 13.32 -6.49 2.17
CA GLY A 133 12.40 -7.55 1.86
C GLY A 133 10.97 -7.24 2.23
N PHE A 134 10.07 -7.84 1.46
CA PHE A 134 8.70 -7.99 1.86
C PHE A 134 8.58 -9.22 2.75
N TYR A 135 7.82 -9.15 3.82
CA TYR A 135 7.50 -10.31 4.64
C TYR A 135 6.07 -10.24 5.18
N VAL A 136 5.50 -11.39 5.51
CA VAL A 136 4.17 -11.49 6.11
C VAL A 136 4.17 -12.62 7.15
N ASP A 137 3.50 -12.37 8.26
CA ASP A 137 3.19 -13.36 9.27
C ASP A 137 1.82 -13.98 8.98
N THR A 138 1.83 -15.21 8.45
CA THR A 138 0.61 -15.94 8.10
C THR A 138 -0.19 -16.42 9.30
N SER A 139 0.40 -16.38 10.51
CA SER A 139 -0.34 -16.69 11.75
C SER A 139 -1.16 -15.50 12.25
N ASN A 140 -0.79 -14.27 11.86
CA ASN A 140 -1.41 -13.02 12.29
C ASN A 140 -1.88 -12.18 11.10
N LEU A 141 -2.66 -12.80 10.21
CA LEU A 141 -3.27 -12.10 9.09
C LEU A 141 -4.48 -11.29 9.57
N VAL A 142 -4.45 -9.98 9.36
CA VAL A 142 -5.64 -9.16 9.47
C VAL A 142 -6.44 -9.35 8.18
N VAL A 143 -7.63 -9.92 8.30
CA VAL A 143 -8.58 -10.00 7.19
C VAL A 143 -9.06 -8.58 6.90
N GLY A 144 -8.41 -7.88 5.96
CA GLY A 144 -8.73 -6.49 5.69
C GLY A 144 -8.02 -5.91 4.46
N THR A 145 -8.82 -5.72 3.39
CA THR A 145 -8.62 -4.75 2.31
C THR A 145 -7.41 -4.91 1.38
N LEU A 146 -7.31 -6.04 0.68
CA LEU A 146 -7.16 -5.86 -0.77
C LEU A 146 -8.52 -5.43 -1.29
N ASP A 147 -8.53 -4.30 -1.98
CA ASP A 147 -9.66 -3.72 -2.67
C ASP A 147 -10.22 -4.70 -3.72
N ASN A 148 -10.94 -5.71 -3.24
CA ASN A 148 -12.02 -6.36 -3.96
C ASN A 148 -13.28 -5.53 -3.73
N THR A 149 -13.26 -4.22 -3.96
CA THR A 149 -14.51 -3.55 -4.32
C THR A 149 -14.86 -4.12 -5.69
N PRO A 150 -15.91 -4.96 -5.82
CA PRO A 150 -16.46 -5.17 -7.14
C PRO A 150 -16.87 -3.78 -7.61
N LYS A 151 -16.39 -3.30 -8.76
CA LYS A 151 -16.98 -2.13 -9.43
C LYS A 151 -18.38 -2.49 -9.98
N THR A 152 -19.27 -2.91 -9.08
CA THR A 152 -20.69 -3.17 -9.34
C THR A 152 -21.44 -2.85 -8.06
N GLY A 153 -21.39 -1.57 -7.74
CA GLY A 153 -22.17 -0.96 -6.71
C GLY A 153 -22.10 0.53 -6.96
N ASP A 154 -22.67 0.98 -8.08
CA ASP A 154 -23.06 2.37 -8.23
C ASP A 154 -23.74 2.78 -6.92
N PRO A 155 -23.13 3.66 -6.10
CA PRO A 155 -23.88 4.33 -5.07
C PRO A 155 -24.74 5.30 -5.88
N ILE A 156 -25.92 4.84 -6.29
CA ILE A 156 -27.04 5.74 -6.52
C ILE A 156 -27.15 6.50 -5.22
N SER A 157 -26.51 7.67 -5.18
CA SER A 157 -26.43 8.45 -3.96
C SER A 157 -27.86 8.68 -3.48
N PRO A 158 -28.17 8.49 -2.19
CA PRO A 158 -29.54 8.48 -1.68
C PRO A 158 -30.13 9.90 -1.58
N LYS A 159 -29.82 10.76 -2.55
CA LYS A 159 -30.33 12.13 -2.62
C LYS A 159 -31.80 12.16 -3.05
N TRP A 160 -32.27 11.14 -3.76
CA TRP A 160 -33.67 11.08 -4.21
C TRP A 160 -34.63 10.51 -3.17
N PHE A 161 -34.17 9.69 -2.22
CA PHE A 161 -35.03 9.18 -1.14
C PHE A 161 -35.48 10.30 -0.19
N ILE A 162 -34.59 11.25 0.11
CA ILE A 162 -34.92 12.42 0.93
C ILE A 162 -35.81 13.40 0.16
N SER A 163 -35.58 13.60 -1.14
CA SER A 163 -36.43 14.47 -1.95
C SER A 163 -37.84 13.88 -2.16
N LEU A 164 -37.96 12.55 -2.30
CA LEU A 164 -39.25 11.86 -2.37
C LEU A 164 -40.01 11.97 -1.04
N GLY A 165 -39.32 11.83 0.09
CA GLY A 165 -39.90 12.00 1.42
C GLY A 165 -40.41 13.42 1.69
N LEU A 166 -39.63 14.45 1.31
CA LEU A 166 -40.02 15.86 1.43
C LEU A 166 -41.15 16.24 0.46
N ALA A 167 -41.17 15.68 -0.76
CA ALA A 167 -42.25 15.90 -1.72
C ALA A 167 -43.59 15.28 -1.26
N ALA A 168 -43.57 14.12 -0.62
CA ALA A 168 -44.78 13.52 -0.05
C ALA A 168 -45.34 14.34 1.13
N LEU A 169 -44.46 14.93 1.95
CA LEU A 169 -44.87 15.75 3.10
C LEU A 169 -45.53 17.07 2.67
N SER A 170 -45.07 17.70 1.58
CA SER A 170 -45.64 18.96 1.08
C SER A 170 -47.05 18.78 0.52
N ILE A 171 -47.30 17.66 -0.18
CA ILE A 171 -48.63 17.30 -0.68
C ILE A 171 -49.61 17.04 0.49
N PHE A 172 -49.14 16.39 1.55
CA PHE A 172 -49.96 16.13 2.74
C PHE A 172 -50.37 17.41 3.47
N LEU A 173 -49.46 18.39 3.60
CA LEU A 173 -49.76 19.69 4.22
C LEU A 173 -50.74 20.52 3.39
N PHE A 174 -50.65 20.46 2.05
CA PHE A 174 -51.58 21.17 1.16
C PHE A 174 -53.00 20.57 1.14
N LEU A 175 -53.13 19.26 1.38
CA LEU A 175 -54.43 18.59 1.48
C LEU A 175 -55.08 18.75 2.86
N LYS A 176 -54.32 19.17 3.88
CA LYS A 176 -54.87 19.52 5.20
C LYS A 176 -55.54 20.89 5.14
N LYS A 177 -56.75 20.88 4.58
CA LYS A 177 -57.71 21.99 4.51
C LYS A 177 -57.87 22.65 5.88
N ASP A 178 -57.68 23.97 5.93
CA ASP A 178 -58.00 24.76 7.11
C ASP A 178 -59.47 24.53 7.52
N PRO A 179 -59.76 24.28 8.81
CA PRO A 179 -61.13 24.28 9.28
C PRO A 179 -61.71 25.68 9.07
N LYS A 180 -62.79 25.78 8.28
CA LYS A 180 -63.54 27.03 8.11
C LYS A 180 -63.96 27.53 9.49
N PRO A 181 -63.76 28.82 9.80
CA PRO A 181 -64.33 29.40 11.01
C PRO A 181 -65.85 29.20 10.97
N VAL A 182 -66.36 28.34 11.85
CA VAL A 182 -67.79 28.30 12.15
C VAL A 182 -68.03 29.47 13.09
N ALA A 183 -68.44 30.61 12.54
CA ALA A 183 -69.11 31.62 13.33
C ALA A 183 -70.47 31.04 13.72
N GLY A 184 -70.55 30.49 14.94
CA GLY A 184 -71.80 30.10 15.59
C GLY A 184 -72.60 31.34 16.04
N PRO A 185 -73.92 31.19 16.26
CA PRO A 185 -74.87 32.29 16.27
C PRO A 185 -74.96 33.00 17.61
N ALA A 186 -75.02 34.33 17.59
CA ALA A 186 -75.91 35.20 18.39
C ALA A 186 -75.67 36.67 17.99
#